data_AF-M5Q2F2-F1
#
_entry.id   AF-M5Q2F2-F1
#
_cell.length_a   1.000
_cell.length_b   1.000
_cell.length_c   1.000
_cell.angle_alpha   90.00
_cell.angle_beta   90.00
_cell.angle_gamma   90.00
#
_symmetry.space_group_name_H-M   'P 1'
#
loop_
_entity.id
_entity.type
_entity.pdbx_description
1 polymer ?
#
loop_
_entity_poly.entity_id
_entity_poly.type
_entity_poly.pdbx_seq_one_letter_code
_entity_poly.pdbx_strand_id
1 'polypeptide(L)'
;VVWGTGKPRREFLHVDDMADASVHLMQNYDGEQIVNVGVGQDVAIAELAEHVRQAVGYTGRVVFDPSMPDGTPRKLLDVSRLHVTGWRAKIPLDEGIRQTYKWYIKHASE
;
A
#
# COMPACT_ATOMS: atom_id res chain seq x y z
N VAL A 1 -9.26 -16.73 7.49
CA VAL A 1 -8.05 -16.80 8.36
C VAL A 1 -6.89 -16.22 7.59
N VAL A 2 -6.10 -15.34 8.20
CA VAL A 2 -4.89 -14.74 7.64
C VAL A 2 -3.69 -15.47 8.23
N TRP A 3 -2.74 -15.88 7.39
CA TRP A 3 -1.52 -16.56 7.87
C TRP A 3 -0.54 -15.57 8.50
N GLY A 4 0.16 -16.03 9.54
CA GLY A 4 1.13 -15.24 10.29
C GLY A 4 0.51 -14.53 11.49
N THR A 5 1.33 -13.76 12.21
CA THR A 5 0.90 -13.07 13.43
C THR A 5 0.21 -11.72 13.15
N GLY A 6 0.29 -11.24 11.91
CA GLY A 6 -0.19 -9.92 11.51
C GLY A 6 0.73 -8.75 11.94
N LYS A 7 1.79 -9.02 12.71
CA LYS A 7 2.76 -8.02 13.18
C LYS A 7 3.70 -7.46 12.10
N PRO A 8 4.10 -8.21 11.05
CA PRO A 8 4.99 -7.65 10.03
C PRO A 8 4.43 -6.36 9.43
N ARG A 9 5.32 -5.38 9.20
CA ARG A 9 4.97 -4.06 8.68
C ARG A 9 5.34 -3.92 7.21
N ARG A 10 4.41 -3.41 6.40
CA ARG A 10 4.55 -3.26 4.95
C ARG A 10 4.08 -1.88 4.52
N GLU A 11 4.66 -1.42 3.43
CA GLU A 11 4.25 -0.21 2.72
C GLU A 11 3.38 -0.57 1.52
N PHE A 12 2.37 0.25 1.25
CA PHE A 12 1.46 0.13 0.11
C PHE A 12 1.32 1.50 -0.56
N LEU A 13 1.29 1.50 -1.89
CA LEU A 13 1.08 2.70 -2.71
C LEU A 13 -0.05 2.40 -3.70
N HIS A 14 -0.99 3.33 -3.85
CA HIS A 14 -2.03 3.21 -4.87
C HIS A 14 -1.43 3.35 -6.27
N VAL A 15 -1.93 2.59 -7.25
CA VAL A 15 -1.35 2.58 -8.60
C VAL A 15 -1.47 3.94 -9.31
N ASP A 16 -2.53 4.69 -9.05
CA ASP A 16 -2.69 6.04 -9.62
C ASP A 16 -1.63 7.02 -9.07
N ASP A 17 -1.25 6.90 -7.78
CA ASP A 17 -0.14 7.66 -7.22
C ASP A 17 1.20 7.21 -7.84
N MET A 18 1.38 5.90 -8.10
CA MET A 18 2.56 5.40 -8.81
C MET A 18 2.68 5.98 -10.23
N ALA A 19 1.55 6.05 -10.95
CA ALA A 19 1.50 6.63 -12.29
C ALA A 19 1.79 8.14 -12.26
N ASP A 20 1.16 8.87 -11.34
CA ASP A 20 1.39 10.32 -11.13
C ASP A 20 2.86 10.61 -10.78
N ALA A 21 3.47 9.84 -9.87
CA ALA A 21 4.89 9.94 -9.54
C ALA A 21 5.79 9.68 -10.76
N SER A 22 5.44 8.67 -11.57
CA SER A 22 6.23 8.30 -12.75
C SER A 22 6.23 9.43 -13.79
N VAL A 23 5.06 10.03 -14.05
CA VAL A 23 4.96 11.20 -14.94
C VAL A 23 5.70 12.41 -14.36
N HIS A 24 5.56 12.66 -13.06
CA HIS A 24 6.29 13.72 -12.37
C HIS A 24 7.80 13.57 -12.51
N LEU A 25 8.34 12.38 -12.26
CA LEU A 25 9.78 12.12 -12.38
C LEU A 25 10.26 12.26 -13.82
N MET A 26 9.49 11.76 -14.80
CA MET A 26 9.82 11.91 -16.23
C MET A 26 9.96 13.38 -16.65
N GLN A 27 9.19 14.28 -16.02
CA GLN A 27 9.18 15.71 -16.35
C GLN A 27 10.17 16.54 -15.52
N ASN A 28 10.46 16.13 -14.29
CA ASN A 28 11.10 16.98 -13.29
C ASN A 28 12.38 16.38 -12.68
N TYR A 29 12.84 15.22 -13.15
CA TYR A 29 14.04 14.56 -12.62
C TYR A 29 14.93 14.04 -13.75
N ASP A 30 16.16 14.55 -13.80
CA ASP A 30 17.19 14.24 -14.81
C ASP A 30 18.43 13.56 -14.21
N GLY A 31 18.36 13.17 -12.92
CA GLY A 31 19.47 12.52 -12.23
C GLY A 31 19.69 11.07 -12.65
N GLU A 32 20.95 10.63 -12.62
CA GLU A 32 21.33 9.25 -13.00
C GLU A 32 20.95 8.19 -11.95
N GLN A 33 20.51 8.64 -10.77
CA GLN A 33 20.26 7.77 -9.64
C GLN A 33 18.84 7.19 -9.67
N ILE A 34 18.69 5.94 -9.23
CA ILE A 34 17.38 5.31 -9.01
C ILE A 34 16.62 6.08 -7.92
N VAL A 35 15.33 6.33 -8.18
CA VAL A 35 14.38 6.96 -7.26
C VAL A 35 13.34 5.92 -6.83
N ASN A 36 13.24 5.70 -5.52
CA ASN A 36 12.17 4.88 -4.95
C ASN A 36 10.84 5.64 -5.03
N VAL A 37 9.79 4.96 -5.50
CA VAL A 37 8.42 5.48 -5.55
C VAL A 37 7.58 4.75 -4.50
N GLY A 38 7.13 5.49 -3.49
CA GLY A 38 6.44 4.97 -2.31
C GLY A 38 5.83 6.08 -1.46
N VAL A 39 5.25 5.71 -0.32
CA VAL A 39 4.68 6.60 0.69
C VAL A 39 5.70 6.94 1.80
N GLY A 40 6.70 6.08 2.02
CA GLY A 40 7.68 6.19 3.11
C GLY A 40 7.12 5.86 4.49
N GLN A 41 5.93 5.27 4.54
CA GLN A 41 5.23 4.88 5.77
C GLN A 41 4.73 3.44 5.63
N ASP A 42 4.71 2.71 6.73
CA ASP A 42 4.25 1.33 6.77
C ASP A 42 3.04 1.17 7.70
N VAL A 43 2.35 0.06 7.54
CA VAL A 43 1.26 -0.41 8.40
C VAL A 43 1.49 -1.88 8.76
N ALA A 44 0.99 -2.32 9.92
CA ALA A 44 0.99 -3.76 10.20
C ALA A 44 0.03 -4.50 9.26
N ILE A 45 0.32 -5.76 8.94
CA ILE A 45 -0.62 -6.61 8.18
C ILE A 45 -1.97 -6.71 8.88
N ALA A 46 -2.00 -6.70 10.21
CA ALA A 46 -3.25 -6.68 10.97
C ALA A 46 -4.10 -5.42 10.70
N GLU A 47 -3.47 -4.26 10.62
CA GLU A 47 -4.13 -2.99 10.31
C GLU A 47 -4.67 -3.02 8.87
N LEU A 48 -3.87 -3.48 7.91
CA LEU A 48 -4.29 -3.65 6.52
C LEU A 48 -5.53 -4.57 6.41
N ALA A 49 -5.51 -5.71 7.07
CA ALA A 49 -6.62 -6.67 7.04
C ALA A 49 -7.91 -6.05 7.59
N GLU A 50 -7.81 -5.18 8.59
CA GLU A 50 -8.95 -4.45 9.15
C GLU A 50 -9.48 -3.39 8.17
N HIS A 51 -8.60 -2.64 7.48
CA HIS A 51 -9.03 -1.72 6.43
C HIS A 51 -9.77 -2.44 5.30
N VAL A 52 -9.27 -3.61 4.85
CA VAL A 52 -9.95 -4.43 3.84
C VAL A 52 -11.30 -4.93 4.38
N ARG A 53 -11.34 -5.45 5.62
CA ARG A 53 -12.59 -5.89 6.26
C ARG A 53 -13.66 -4.81 6.23
N GLN A 54 -13.29 -3.59 6.60
CA GLN A 54 -14.20 -2.44 6.62
C GLN A 54 -14.65 -2.06 5.21
N ALA A 55 -13.72 -1.99 4.25
CA ALA A 55 -14.03 -1.61 2.87
C ALA A 55 -15.02 -2.59 2.20
N VAL A 56 -14.90 -3.89 2.47
CA VAL A 56 -15.80 -4.90 1.91
C VAL A 56 -17.10 -5.09 2.69
N GLY A 57 -17.23 -4.44 3.86
CA GLY A 57 -18.39 -4.59 4.73
C GLY A 57 -18.48 -5.96 5.43
N TYR A 58 -17.36 -6.65 5.62
CA TYR A 58 -17.35 -7.96 6.30
C TYR A 58 -17.56 -7.79 7.81
N THR A 59 -18.67 -8.33 8.33
CA THR A 59 -19.06 -8.19 9.74
C THR A 59 -18.48 -9.26 10.66
N GLY A 60 -17.81 -10.28 10.10
CA GLY A 60 -17.12 -11.31 10.88
C GLY A 60 -15.79 -10.83 11.48
N ARG A 61 -15.04 -11.75 12.07
CA ARG A 61 -13.74 -11.47 12.70
C ARG A 61 -12.60 -11.89 11.80
N VAL A 62 -11.59 -11.03 11.68
CA VAL A 62 -10.30 -11.41 11.08
C VAL A 62 -9.54 -12.22 12.13
N VAL A 63 -9.17 -13.46 11.78
CA VAL A 63 -8.40 -14.37 12.63
C VAL A 63 -7.05 -14.61 11.99
N PHE A 64 -6.00 -14.51 12.81
CA PHE A 64 -4.61 -14.77 12.44
C PHE A 64 -4.20 -16.17 12.87
N ASP A 65 -3.47 -16.87 12.02
CA ASP A 65 -2.89 -18.18 12.30
C ASP A 65 -1.37 -18.05 12.53
N PRO A 66 -0.92 -18.00 13.80
CA PRO A 66 0.49 -17.85 14.15
C PRO A 66 1.32 -19.13 13.97
N SER A 67 0.71 -20.26 13.60
CA SER A 67 1.46 -21.48 13.25
C SER A 67 2.17 -21.34 11.90
N MET A 68 1.69 -20.42 11.06
CA MET A 68 2.31 -20.05 9.79
C MET A 68 3.37 -18.97 9.99
N PRO A 69 4.51 -19.04 9.27
CA PRO A 69 5.63 -18.14 9.52
C PRO A 69 5.32 -16.70 9.09
N ASP A 70 5.85 -15.75 9.86
CA ASP A 70 5.97 -14.36 9.43
C ASP A 70 7.16 -14.19 8.47
N GLY A 71 7.06 -13.21 7.57
CA GLY A 71 8.21 -12.72 6.81
C GLY A 71 9.09 -11.76 7.63
N THR A 72 9.88 -10.94 6.95
CA THR A 72 10.70 -9.93 7.64
C THR A 72 9.82 -8.97 8.48
N PRO A 73 10.27 -8.55 9.68
CA PRO A 73 9.44 -7.74 10.57
C PRO A 73 9.01 -6.41 9.96
N ARG A 74 9.83 -5.80 9.10
CA ARG A 74 9.58 -4.50 8.50
C ARG A 74 10.16 -4.44 7.09
N LYS A 75 9.39 -3.91 6.13
CA LYS A 75 9.85 -3.66 4.76
C LYS A 75 9.09 -2.47 4.17
N LEU A 76 9.84 -1.40 3.89
CA LEU A 76 9.39 -0.15 3.25
C LEU A 76 10.57 0.47 2.51
N LEU A 77 10.29 1.44 1.66
CA LEU A 77 11.26 2.21 0.91
C LEU A 77 11.65 3.48 1.65
N ASP A 78 12.91 3.88 1.52
CA ASP A 78 13.30 5.27 1.76
C ASP A 78 12.98 6.09 0.51
N VAL A 79 12.06 7.04 0.66
CA VAL A 79 11.54 7.91 -0.41
C VAL A 79 12.06 9.35 -0.29
N SER A 80 13.13 9.57 0.47
CA SER A 80 13.74 10.89 0.67
C SER A 80 14.06 11.59 -0.65
N ARG A 81 14.57 10.86 -1.65
CA ARG A 81 14.87 11.41 -2.98
C ARG A 81 13.62 11.86 -3.74
N LEU A 82 12.54 11.08 -3.68
CA LEU A 82 11.27 11.43 -4.29
C LEU A 82 10.69 12.69 -3.64
N HIS A 83 10.77 12.80 -2.32
CA HIS A 83 10.29 13.97 -1.59
C HIS A 83 11.04 15.25 -1.94
N VAL A 84 12.34 15.17 -2.27
CA VAL A 84 13.14 16.31 -2.71
C VAL A 84 12.65 16.88 -4.04
N THR A 85 12.06 16.06 -4.92
CA THR A 85 11.47 16.53 -6.18
C THR A 85 10.12 17.25 -5.98
N GLY A 86 9.65 17.36 -4.74
CA GLY A 86 8.37 17.97 -4.39
C GLY A 86 7.16 17.03 -4.49
N TRP A 87 7.35 15.78 -4.93
CA TRP A 87 6.27 14.82 -5.05
C TRP A 87 6.00 14.09 -3.73
N ARG A 88 4.71 13.87 -3.42
CA ARG A 88 4.25 13.02 -2.32
C ARG A 88 2.98 12.27 -2.74
N ALA A 89 2.81 11.05 -2.24
CA ALA A 89 1.60 10.27 -2.43
C ALA A 89 0.38 11.02 -1.87
N LYS A 90 -0.71 11.02 -2.62
CA LYS A 90 -1.91 11.82 -2.34
C LYS A 90 -3.06 10.97 -1.83
N ILE A 91 -3.07 9.66 -2.13
CA ILE A 91 -4.18 8.75 -1.84
C ILE A 91 -3.88 8.01 -0.53
N PRO A 92 -4.63 8.28 0.56
CA PRO A 92 -4.50 7.53 1.80
C PRO A 92 -4.87 6.05 1.62
N LEU A 93 -4.31 5.17 2.44
CA LEU A 93 -4.49 3.72 2.32
C LEU A 93 -5.97 3.30 2.35
N ASP A 94 -6.76 3.84 3.27
CA ASP A 94 -8.18 3.50 3.42
C ASP A 94 -9.02 3.92 2.20
N GLU A 95 -8.75 5.10 1.65
CA GLU A 95 -9.38 5.59 0.42
C GLU A 95 -8.96 4.73 -0.77
N GLY A 96 -7.67 4.43 -0.92
CA GLY A 96 -7.15 3.57 -2.00
C GLY A 96 -7.75 2.16 -1.97
N ILE A 97 -7.91 1.55 -0.79
CA ILE A 97 -8.59 0.26 -0.64
C ILE A 97 -10.06 0.36 -1.04
N ARG A 98 -10.78 1.40 -0.61
CA ARG A 98 -12.19 1.61 -0.98
C ARG A 98 -12.36 1.81 -2.49
N GLN A 99 -11.49 2.59 -3.13
CA GLN A 99 -11.50 2.78 -4.58
C GLN A 99 -11.22 1.48 -5.32
N THR A 100 -10.20 0.74 -4.90
CA THR A 100 -9.84 -0.56 -5.49
C THR A 100 -10.98 -1.57 -5.35
N TYR A 101 -11.65 -1.63 -4.19
CA TYR A 101 -12.79 -2.52 -4.00
C TYR A 101 -13.99 -2.13 -4.87
N LYS A 102 -14.32 -0.84 -4.99
CA LYS A 102 -15.37 -0.36 -5.90
C LYS A 102 -15.06 -0.74 -7.35
N TRP A 103 -13.80 -0.58 -7.77
CA TRP A 103 -13.36 -1.03 -9.09
C TRP A 103 -13.53 -2.53 -9.26
N TYR A 104 -13.12 -3.34 -8.27
CA TYR A 104 -13.28 -4.80 -8.30
C TYR A 104 -14.74 -5.21 -8.48
N ILE A 105 -15.67 -4.69 -7.66
CA ILE A 105 -17.10 -5.04 -7.76
C ILE A 105 -17.69 -4.69 -9.13
N LYS A 106 -17.23 -3.60 -9.75
CA LYS A 106 -17.69 -3.20 -11.09
C LYS A 106 -17.23 -4.17 -12.19
N HIS A 107 -16.07 -4.81 -12.04
CA HIS A 107 -15.44 -5.63 -13.10
C HIS A 107 -15.34 -7.13 -12.76
N ALA A 108 -15.77 -7.57 -11.58
CA ALA A 108 -15.64 -8.97 -11.14
C ALA A 108 -16.52 -9.98 -11.92
N SER A 109 -17.40 -9.49 -12.81
CA SER A 109 -18.31 -10.31 -13.62
C SER A 109 -17.99 -10.26 -15.13
N GLU A 110 -16.87 -9.63 -15.51
CA GLU A 110 -16.31 -9.68 -16.86
C GLU A 110 -15.43 -10.94 -17.03
#